data_AF-A0A2S2PQM2-F1
#
_entry.id   AF-A0A2S2PQM2-F1
#
_cell.length_a   1.000
_cell.length_b   1.000
_cell.length_c   1.000
_cell.angle_alpha   90.00
_cell.angle_beta   90.00
_cell.angle_gamma   90.00
#
_symmetry.space_group_name_H-M   'P 1'
#
loop_
_entity.id
_entity.type
_entity.pdbx_description
1 polymer ?
#
loop_
_entity_poly.entity_id
_entity_poly.type
_entity_poly.pdbx_seq_one_letter_code
_entity_poly.pdbx_strand_id
1 'polypeptide(L)'
;QAVFNFFSSSAPRWALLALGEENTLKVHKTVLKKVCATRWEARHQAIFALKERFNDVLITLTKITLTTTNGDERNVSKSIRSKLDSVEFVLLLCLWERVLRSMQGVSKVLQ
;
A
#
# COMPACT_ATOMS: atom_id res chain seq x y z
N GLN A 1 5.83 1.36 5.20
CA GLN A 1 6.52 0.15 5.71
C GLN A 1 5.54 -0.81 6.40
N ALA A 2 4.80 -0.38 7.43
CA ALA A 2 3.90 -1.26 8.23
C ALA A 2 2.87 -2.04 7.39
N VAL A 3 2.22 -1.38 6.42
CA VAL A 3 1.28 -2.01 5.48
C VAL A 3 1.93 -3.18 4.72
N PHE A 4 3.10 -2.93 4.12
CA PHE A 4 3.83 -3.97 3.37
C PHE A 4 4.23 -5.15 4.28
N ASN A 5 4.74 -4.87 5.49
CA ASN A 5 5.13 -5.92 6.43
C ASN A 5 3.93 -6.78 6.87
N PHE A 6 2.77 -6.16 7.08
CA PHE A 6 1.55 -6.87 7.49
C PHE A 6 1.01 -7.81 6.40
N PHE A 7 1.08 -7.41 5.13
CA PHE A 7 0.70 -8.30 4.03
C PHE A 7 1.79 -9.34 3.72
N SER A 8 3.07 -8.95 3.80
CA SER A 8 4.20 -9.84 3.53
C SER A 8 4.36 -10.94 4.60
N SER A 9 3.81 -10.76 5.79
CA SER A 9 3.88 -11.77 6.85
C SER A 9 2.95 -12.96 6.63
N SER A 10 2.03 -12.89 5.65
CA SER A 10 1.06 -13.95 5.39
C SER A 10 0.73 -14.06 3.90
N ALA A 11 1.17 -15.15 3.28
CA ALA A 11 0.88 -15.49 1.89
C ALA A 11 -0.62 -15.44 1.53
N PRO A 12 -1.57 -15.96 2.34
CA PRO A 12 -2.99 -15.86 2.02
C PRO A 12 -3.52 -14.41 2.07
N ARG A 13 -2.98 -13.54 2.94
CA ARG A 13 -3.34 -12.10 2.96
C ARG A 13 -2.82 -11.39 1.73
N TRP A 14 -1.62 -11.74 1.29
CA TRP A 14 -1.03 -11.22 0.06
C TRP A 14 -1.84 -11.63 -1.17
N ALA A 15 -2.31 -12.88 -1.22
CA ALA A 15 -3.18 -13.36 -2.30
C ALA A 15 -4.52 -12.60 -2.33
N LEU A 16 -5.14 -12.37 -1.17
CA LEU A 16 -6.38 -11.60 -1.07
C LEU A 16 -6.21 -10.17 -1.60
N LEU A 17 -5.06 -9.54 -1.31
CA LEU A 17 -4.72 -8.25 -1.88
C LEU A 17 -4.41 -8.37 -3.37
N ALA A 18 -3.64 -9.35 -3.84
CA ALA A 18 -3.19 -9.46 -5.23
C ALA A 18 -4.31 -9.80 -6.22
N LEU A 19 -5.36 -10.48 -5.76
CA LEU A 19 -6.47 -10.95 -6.58
C LEU A 19 -7.66 -9.98 -6.61
N GLY A 20 -7.85 -9.14 -5.58
CA GLY A 20 -8.99 -8.23 -5.51
C GLY A 20 -10.33 -8.97 -5.34
N GLU A 21 -11.40 -8.21 -5.05
CA GLU A 21 -12.77 -8.75 -4.93
C GLU A 21 -13.51 -8.82 -6.27
N GLU A 22 -13.11 -7.97 -7.22
CA GLU A 22 -13.58 -8.02 -8.59
C GLU A 22 -12.99 -9.28 -9.23
N ASN A 23 -13.88 -10.23 -9.53
CA ASN A 23 -13.69 -11.55 -10.12
C ASN A 23 -13.04 -11.55 -11.53
N THR A 24 -12.17 -10.57 -11.80
CA THR A 24 -11.35 -10.51 -12.99
C THR A 24 -10.07 -11.28 -12.71
N LEU A 25 -9.78 -12.30 -13.51
CA LEU A 25 -8.55 -13.09 -13.51
C LEU A 25 -7.29 -12.27 -13.88
N LYS A 26 -7.25 -10.98 -13.50
CA LYS A 26 -6.19 -10.03 -13.78
C LYS A 26 -5.50 -9.69 -12.47
N VAL A 27 -4.35 -10.32 -12.25
CA VAL A 27 -3.40 -9.90 -11.22
C VAL A 27 -3.13 -8.40 -11.40
N HIS A 28 -3.31 -7.62 -10.35
CA HIS A 28 -3.06 -6.18 -10.41
C HIS A 28 -1.63 -5.92 -10.89
N LYS A 29 -1.50 -5.12 -11.95
CA LYS A 29 -0.22 -4.84 -12.62
C LYS A 29 0.76 -4.10 -11.72
N THR A 30 0.26 -3.41 -10.70
CA THR A 30 1.04 -2.74 -9.66
C THR A 30 0.88 -3.46 -8.32
N VAL A 31 2.02 -3.88 -7.77
CA VAL A 31 2.11 -4.63 -6.52
C VAL A 31 2.71 -3.73 -5.46
N LEU A 32 2.27 -3.84 -4.21
CA LEU A 32 2.89 -3.14 -3.10
C LEU A 32 4.38 -3.48 -3.04
N LYS A 33 5.23 -2.46 -3.03
CA LYS A 33 6.69 -2.62 -2.90
C LYS A 33 7.14 -2.21 -1.50
N LYS A 34 8.21 -2.86 -1.04
CA LYS A 34 8.91 -2.42 0.17
C LYS A 34 9.45 -1.01 -0.05
N VAL A 35 9.30 -0.13 0.94
CA VAL A 35 9.90 1.21 0.85
C VAL A 35 11.40 1.07 1.09
N CYS A 36 12.20 1.48 0.10
CA CYS A 36 13.65 1.57 0.22
C CYS A 36 14.05 2.97 0.72
N ALA A 37 14.96 3.02 1.69
CA ALA A 37 15.44 4.29 2.26
C ALA A 37 16.46 5.00 1.36
N THR A 38 17.27 4.25 0.62
CA THR A 38 18.44 4.75 -0.11
C THR A 38 18.18 5.05 -1.60
N ARG A 39 17.08 4.58 -2.18
CA ARG A 39 16.74 4.79 -3.60
C ARG A 39 15.41 5.52 -3.75
N TRP A 40 15.47 6.79 -4.11
CA TRP A 40 14.30 7.66 -4.33
C TRP A 40 13.31 7.09 -5.34
N GLU A 41 13.81 6.47 -6.40
CA GLU A 41 12.97 5.82 -7.41
C GLU A 41 12.15 4.66 -6.84
N ALA A 42 12.76 3.79 -6.01
CA ALA A 42 12.07 2.69 -5.36
C ALA A 42 11.05 3.20 -4.31
N ARG A 43 11.37 4.32 -3.64
CA ARG A 43 10.41 5.01 -2.75
C ARG A 43 9.21 5.55 -3.51
N HIS A 44 9.42 6.15 -4.69
CA HIS A 44 8.34 6.59 -5.56
C HIS A 44 7.46 5.42 -6.02
N GLN A 45 8.06 4.33 -6.51
CA GLN A 45 7.29 3.16 -6.94
C GLN A 45 6.44 2.56 -5.81
N ALA A 46 6.95 2.52 -4.57
CA ALA A 46 6.18 2.05 -3.42
C ALA A 46 5.01 2.97 -3.05
N ILE A 47 5.22 4.29 -3.08
CA ILE A 47 4.19 5.30 -2.81
C ILE A 47 3.12 5.31 -3.91
N PHE A 48 3.56 5.23 -5.17
CA PHE A 48 2.66 5.18 -6.33
C PHE A 48 1.77 3.93 -6.29
N ALA A 49 2.36 2.75 -6.05
CA ALA A 49 1.60 1.50 -5.92
C ALA A 49 0.60 1.54 -4.75
N LEU A 50 0.97 2.18 -3.63
CA LEU A 50 0.06 2.35 -2.50
C LEU A 50 -1.09 3.31 -2.82
N LYS A 51 -0.83 4.41 -3.55
CA LYS A 51 -1.85 5.38 -3.96
C LYS A 51 -2.84 4.75 -4.94
N GLU A 52 -2.34 4.05 -5.94
CA GLU A 52 -3.18 3.39 -6.95
C GLU A 52 -4.08 2.31 -6.34
N ARG A 53 -3.58 1.61 -5.32
CA ARG A 53 -4.29 0.50 -4.66
C ARG A 53 -4.81 0.85 -3.28
N PHE A 54 -4.99 2.15 -3.00
CA PHE A 54 -5.39 2.61 -1.67
C PHE A 54 -6.74 2.03 -1.24
N ASN A 55 -7.71 2.02 -2.17
CA ASN A 55 -9.03 1.45 -1.96
C ASN A 55 -8.97 -0.07 -1.70
N ASP A 56 -8.25 -0.82 -2.53
CA ASP A 56 -8.07 -2.27 -2.38
C ASP A 56 -7.46 -2.62 -1.02
N VAL A 57 -6.46 -1.85 -0.58
CA VAL A 57 -5.79 -2.05 0.71
C VAL A 57 -6.77 -1.84 1.86
N LEU A 58 -7.62 -0.81 1.81
CA LEU A 58 -8.64 -0.55 2.83
C LEU A 58 -9.73 -1.62 2.88
N ILE A 59 -10.22 -2.06 1.72
CA ILE A 59 -11.20 -3.15 1.62
C ILE A 59 -10.59 -4.44 2.20
N THR A 60 -9.38 -4.78 1.80
CA THR A 60 -8.69 -5.99 2.27
C THR A 60 -8.44 -5.95 3.78
N LEU A 61 -7.99 -4.82 4.34
CA LEU A 61 -7.84 -4.64 5.79
C LEU A 61 -9.16 -4.78 6.54
N THR A 62 -10.25 -4.28 5.96
CA THR A 62 -11.59 -4.40 6.53
C THR A 62 -12.05 -5.85 6.55
N LYS A 63 -11.84 -6.60 5.46
CA LYS A 63 -12.12 -8.03 5.41
C LYS A 63 -11.32 -8.81 6.44
N ILE A 64 -10.01 -8.60 6.51
CA ILE A 64 -9.16 -9.28 7.49
C ILE A 64 -9.63 -8.98 8.93
N THR A 65 -10.07 -7.75 9.20
CA THR A 65 -10.63 -7.36 10.50
C THR A 65 -11.95 -8.08 10.84
N LEU A 66 -12.72 -8.49 9.83
CA LEU A 66 -14.00 -9.19 9.98
C LEU A 66 -13.85 -10.72 9.97
N THR A 67 -12.87 -11.26 9.23
CA THR A 67 -12.68 -12.71 9.06
C THR A 67 -11.68 -13.32 10.02
N THR A 68 -10.80 -12.53 10.64
CA THR A 68 -9.80 -13.10 11.56
C THR A 68 -10.38 -13.42 12.93
N THR A 69 -10.14 -14.64 13.38
CA THR A 69 -10.46 -15.11 14.74
C THR A 69 -9.40 -14.67 15.76
N ASN A 70 -8.21 -14.30 15.29
CA ASN A 70 -7.08 -13.88 16.15
C ASN A 70 -7.23 -12.42 16.58
N GLY A 71 -7.40 -12.18 17.89
CA GLY A 71 -7.58 -10.84 18.46
C GLY A 71 -6.43 -9.87 18.16
N ASP A 72 -5.18 -10.34 18.20
CA ASP A 72 -4.00 -9.52 17.94
C ASP A 72 -3.92 -9.06 16.49
N GLU A 73 -4.18 -9.97 15.54
CA GLU A 73 -4.16 -9.66 14.11
C GLU A 73 -5.27 -8.68 13.73
N ARG A 74 -6.42 -8.80 14.39
CA ARG A 74 -7.54 -7.87 14.25
C ARG A 74 -7.16 -6.47 14.74
N ASN A 75 -6.50 -6.37 15.90
CA ASN A 75 -6.08 -5.10 16.47
C ASN A 75 -5.00 -4.41 15.62
N VAL A 76 -4.04 -5.19 15.10
CA VAL A 76 -3.02 -4.67 14.18
C VAL A 76 -3.67 -4.16 12.88
N SER A 77 -4.60 -4.93 12.29
CA SER A 77 -5.33 -4.53 11.08
C SER A 77 -6.11 -3.23 11.29
N LYS A 78 -6.84 -3.11 12.42
CA LYS A 78 -7.57 -1.89 12.78
C LYS A 78 -6.65 -0.69 12.99
N SER A 79 -5.52 -0.88 13.68
CA SER A 79 -4.54 0.20 13.90
C SER A 79 -3.96 0.71 12.58
N ILE A 80 -3.62 -0.20 11.66
CA ILE A 80 -3.11 0.15 10.33
C ILE A 80 -4.20 0.89 9.55
N ARG A 81 -5.44 0.40 9.54
CA ARG A 81 -6.56 1.06 8.85
C ARG A 81 -6.82 2.46 9.39
N SER A 82 -6.87 2.64 10.71
CA SER A 82 -7.06 3.96 11.34
C SER A 82 -5.96 4.96 10.94
N LYS A 83 -4.70 4.50 10.82
CA LYS A 83 -3.61 5.34 10.33
C LYS A 83 -3.75 5.68 8.85
N LEU A 84 -4.25 4.77 8.02
CA LEU A 84 -4.49 5.02 6.60
C LEU A 84 -5.67 5.98 6.37
N ASP A 85 -6.73 5.86 7.17
CA ASP A 85 -7.91 6.76 7.13
C ASP A 85 -7.61 8.16 7.67
N SER A 86 -6.45 8.37 8.31
CA SER A 86 -6.08 9.70 8.79
C SER A 86 -5.86 10.68 7.63
N VAL A 87 -6.51 11.84 7.71
CA VAL A 87 -6.38 12.91 6.70
C VAL A 87 -4.93 13.36 6.54
N GLU A 88 -4.17 13.37 7.62
CA GLU A 88 -2.73 13.68 7.60
C GLU A 88 -1.98 12.70 6.70
N PHE A 89 -2.25 11.40 6.82
CA PHE A 89 -1.60 10.38 6.00
C PHE A 89 -1.97 10.53 4.52
N VAL A 90 -3.24 10.79 4.21
CA VAL A 90 -3.69 11.00 2.81
C VAL A 90 -3.06 12.26 2.22
N LEU A 91 -2.99 13.36 2.98
CA LEU A 91 -2.35 14.60 2.57
C LEU A 91 -0.85 14.40 2.34
N LEU A 92 -0.17 13.73 3.27
CA LEU A 92 1.24 13.34 3.13
C LEU A 92 1.44 12.47 1.89
N LEU A 93 0.58 11.49 1.64
CA LEU A 93 0.67 10.60 0.47
C LEU A 93 0.55 11.39 -0.84
N CYS A 94 -0.41 12.31 -0.93
CA CYS A 94 -0.59 13.19 -2.08
C CYS A 94 0.58 14.17 -2.27
N LEU A 95 1.08 14.75 -1.18
CA LEU A 95 2.23 15.66 -1.20
C LEU A 95 3.50 14.92 -1.64
N TRP A 96 3.77 13.75 -1.07
CA TRP A 96 4.90 12.92 -1.45
C TRP A 96 4.83 12.47 -2.90
N GLU A 97 3.67 12.09 -3.41
CA GLU A 97 3.53 11.73 -4.83
C GLU A 97 3.84 12.92 -5.75
N ARG A 98 3.39 14.14 -5.40
CA ARG A 98 3.71 15.35 -6.17
C ARG A 98 5.21 15.68 -6.14
N VAL A 99 5.84 15.61 -4.96
CA VAL A 99 7.28 15.86 -4.77
C VAL A 99 8.13 14.80 -5.48
N LEU A 100 7.74 13.52 -5.41
CA LEU A 100 8.48 12.45 -6.06
C LEU A 100 8.30 12.47 -7.58
N ARG A 101 7.12 12.85 -8.07
CA ARG A 101 6.87 13.04 -9.50
C ARG A 101 7.74 14.17 -10.08
N SER A 102 7.90 15.29 -9.38
CA SER A 102 8.78 16.37 -9.84
C SER A 102 10.25 15.93 -9.87
N MET A 103 10.72 15.22 -8.84
CA MET A 103 12.07 14.64 -8.80
C MET A 103 12.32 13.64 -9.93
N GLN A 104 11.36 12.77 -10.25
CA GLN A 104 11.47 11.86 -11.39
C GLN A 104 11.52 12.58 -12.73
N GLY A 105 10.76 13.66 -12.89
CA GLY A 105 10.81 14.51 -14.09
C GLY A 105 12.23 15.05 -14.32
N VAL A 106 12.85 15.58 -13.27
CA VAL A 106 14.23 16.11 -13.35
C VAL A 106 15.24 14.98 -13.60
N SER A 107 15.08 13.83 -12.94
CA SER A 107 16.01 12.69 -13.10
C SER A 107 15.96 12.08 -14.50
N LYS A 108 14.80 12.10 -15.17
CA LYS A 108 14.66 11.65 -16.58
C LYS A 108 15.17 12.67 -17.60
N VAL A 109 15.19 13.95 -17.25
CA VAL A 109 15.74 15.01 -18.11
C VAL A 109 17.26 15.04 -18.04
N LEU A 110 17.86 14.58 -16.92
CA LEU A 110 19.31 14.59 -16.71
C LEU A 110 20.02 13.27 -17.10
N GLN A 111 19.27 12.17 -17.27
CA GLN A 111 19.79 10.91 -17.84
C GLN A 111 19.80 10.97 -19.36
#